data_AF-B4FPU0-F1
#
_entry.id   AF-B4FPU0-F1
#
_cell.length_a   1.000
_cell.length_b   1.000
_cell.length_c   1.000
_cell.angle_alpha   90.00
_cell.angle_beta   90.00
_cell.angle_gamma   90.00
#
_symmetry.space_group_name_H-M   'P 1'
#
loop_
_entity.id
_entity.type
_entity.pdbx_description
1 polymer ?
#
loop_
_entity_poly.entity_id
_entity_poly.type
_entity_poly.pdbx_seq_one_letter_code
_entity_poly.pdbx_strand_id
1 'polypeptide(L)'
;MAGGVTLSLGTLATQYGWAFVGLSVTEVMASSLKVVIGTTVNYFLDGRMNKAEILFPGVGCFLIAAILGSLVHASNAADNQEKLANNNASNAAAAADEEKDLTKHLLELEIPSQEAEPDAGTAGFLVGLEEKRSIKVLGSHTLLGLGIVVFAGIFYALFAPAFNLATNDQWHTLPAGVPHLAVYTAYFYFSLACLAVSAALNVWLLYRPMVGVPSSTLAAYVLDGDGRGLAMLAGMLCGLGNALTFMAGQAAGYAAADSVQALPLVSTFWAVALFGEYRRSSRRTYTLLASMLLMFTVAMVLLMASSGSRSIIH
;
A
#
# COMPACT_ATOMS: atom_id res chain seq x y z
N MET A 1 13.36 16.11 9.02
CA MET A 1 13.44 15.04 10.04
C MET A 1 12.09 14.36 10.26
N ALA A 2 11.12 15.02 10.91
CA ALA A 2 9.81 14.40 11.22
C ALA A 2 9.11 13.78 10.00
N GLY A 3 9.07 14.48 8.86
CA GLY A 3 8.49 13.91 7.63
C GLY A 3 9.18 12.61 7.16
N GLY A 4 10.49 12.46 7.36
CA GLY A 4 11.20 11.22 7.00
C GLY A 4 10.83 10.06 7.92
N VAL A 5 10.61 10.35 9.21
CA VAL A 5 10.10 9.37 10.18
C VAL A 5 8.71 8.89 9.77
N THR A 6 7.79 9.83 9.48
CA THR A 6 6.41 9.48 9.16
C THR A 6 6.29 8.77 7.81
N LEU A 7 7.09 9.16 6.80
CA LEU A 7 7.20 8.43 5.54
C LEU A 7 7.64 6.99 5.80
N SER A 8 8.72 6.79 6.57
CA SER A 8 9.28 5.45 6.81
C SER A 8 8.31 4.51 7.52
N LEU A 9 7.61 5.01 8.55
CA LEU A 9 6.59 4.26 9.26
C LEU A 9 5.39 3.95 8.37
N GLY A 10 4.93 4.92 7.58
CA GLY A 10 3.84 4.74 6.62
C GLY A 10 4.20 3.70 5.56
N THR A 11 5.35 3.83 4.90
CA THR A 11 5.82 2.91 3.85
C THR A 11 6.03 1.49 4.37
N LEU A 12 6.55 1.32 5.59
CA LEU A 12 6.67 0.00 6.20
C LEU A 12 5.30 -0.60 6.51
N ALA A 13 4.39 0.17 7.10
CA ALA A 13 3.03 -0.28 7.39
C ALA A 13 2.25 -0.64 6.11
N THR A 14 2.41 0.11 5.02
CA THR A 14 1.82 -0.21 3.71
C THR A 14 2.32 -1.55 3.18
N GLN A 15 3.61 -1.87 3.31
CA GLN A 15 4.17 -3.17 2.90
C GLN A 15 3.52 -4.33 3.65
N TYR A 16 3.31 -4.18 4.96
CA TYR A 16 2.50 -5.14 5.71
C TYR A 16 1.06 -5.15 5.23
N GLY A 17 0.44 -3.99 4.98
CA GLY A 17 -0.90 -3.86 4.43
C GLY A 17 -1.11 -4.71 3.17
N TRP A 18 -0.17 -4.72 2.23
CA TRP A 18 -0.24 -5.53 1.01
C TRP A 18 -0.42 -7.03 1.30
N ALA A 19 0.24 -7.54 2.35
CA ALA A 19 0.13 -8.94 2.72
C ALA A 19 -1.26 -9.29 3.29
N PHE A 20 -1.87 -8.38 4.07
CA PHE A 20 -3.16 -8.62 4.74
C PHE A 20 -4.37 -8.29 3.87
N VAL A 21 -4.31 -7.18 3.15
CA VAL A 21 -5.48 -6.55 2.51
C VAL A 21 -5.41 -6.65 0.98
N GLY A 22 -4.23 -6.99 0.44
CA GLY A 22 -3.99 -7.04 -0.99
C GLY A 22 -3.43 -5.74 -1.54
N LEU A 23 -2.84 -5.79 -2.74
CA LEU A 23 -2.16 -4.65 -3.37
C LEU A 23 -3.15 -3.54 -3.72
N SER A 24 -4.23 -3.90 -4.40
CA SER A 24 -5.21 -2.94 -4.91
C SER A 24 -5.93 -2.15 -3.82
N VAL A 25 -6.42 -2.82 -2.78
CA VAL A 25 -7.15 -2.12 -1.69
C VAL A 25 -6.19 -1.33 -0.81
N THR A 26 -5.04 -1.90 -0.44
CA THR A 26 -4.07 -1.20 0.42
C THR A 26 -3.62 0.10 -0.22
N GLU A 27 -3.23 0.07 -1.50
CA GLU A 27 -2.76 1.24 -2.22
C GLU A 27 -3.83 2.31 -2.32
N VAL A 28 -5.06 1.95 -2.71
CA VAL A 28 -6.16 2.91 -2.83
C VAL A 28 -6.52 3.50 -1.47
N MET A 29 -6.67 2.69 -0.43
CA MET A 29 -7.03 3.18 0.90
C MET A 29 -5.96 4.06 1.51
N ALA A 30 -4.70 3.61 1.55
CA ALA A 30 -3.59 4.40 2.10
C ALA A 30 -3.43 5.73 1.35
N SER A 31 -3.60 5.70 0.03
CA SER A 31 -3.53 6.90 -0.82
C SER A 31 -4.68 7.85 -0.60
N SER A 32 -5.90 7.34 -0.48
CA SER A 32 -7.07 8.16 -0.15
C SER A 32 -6.90 8.83 1.21
N LEU A 33 -6.46 8.11 2.25
CA LEU A 33 -6.21 8.72 3.56
C LEU A 33 -5.09 9.77 3.50
N LYS A 34 -4.00 9.47 2.78
CA LYS A 34 -2.90 10.42 2.54
C LYS A 34 -3.44 11.71 1.93
N VAL A 35 -4.22 11.62 0.85
CA VAL A 35 -4.77 12.79 0.18
C VAL A 35 -5.76 13.52 1.09
N VAL A 36 -6.72 12.81 1.68
CA VAL A 36 -7.76 13.44 2.52
C VAL A 36 -7.15 14.25 3.66
N ILE A 37 -6.18 13.69 4.37
CA ILE A 37 -5.54 14.37 5.51
C ILE A 37 -4.45 15.33 5.02
N GLY A 38 -3.48 14.82 4.26
CA GLY A 38 -2.27 15.53 3.85
C GLY A 38 -2.56 16.71 2.94
N THR A 39 -3.42 16.53 1.94
CA THR A 39 -3.79 17.60 1.01
C THR A 39 -4.62 18.68 1.71
N THR A 40 -5.50 18.30 2.64
CA THR A 40 -6.26 19.27 3.44
C THR A 40 -5.34 20.11 4.33
N VAL A 41 -4.37 19.49 5.01
CA VAL A 41 -3.39 20.23 5.82
C VAL A 41 -2.50 21.11 4.94
N ASN A 42 -1.99 20.56 3.84
CA ASN A 42 -1.15 21.30 2.88
C ASN A 42 -1.88 22.48 2.25
N TYR A 43 -3.19 22.37 1.98
CA TYR A 43 -3.98 23.49 1.47
C TYR A 43 -3.90 24.71 2.39
N PHE A 44 -3.96 24.51 3.71
CA PHE A 44 -3.82 25.60 4.68
C PHE A 44 -2.37 26.03 4.90
N LEU A 45 -1.42 25.10 4.82
CA LEU A 45 0.02 25.41 4.89
C LEU A 45 0.51 26.23 3.69
N ASP A 46 -0.02 25.99 2.49
CA ASP A 46 0.33 26.73 1.27
C ASP A 46 -0.49 28.02 1.09
N GLY A 47 -1.10 28.55 2.16
CA GLY A 47 -1.85 29.81 2.09
C GLY A 47 -3.04 29.74 1.14
N ARG A 48 -3.66 28.56 0.97
CA ARG A 48 -4.84 28.33 0.13
C ARG A 48 -4.61 28.53 -1.37
N MET A 49 -3.39 28.23 -1.84
CA MET A 49 -3.00 28.42 -3.24
C MET A 49 -3.86 27.64 -4.25
N ASN A 50 -4.26 26.41 -3.92
CA ASN A 50 -5.09 25.58 -4.80
C ASN A 50 -6.54 26.08 -4.85
N LYS A 51 -7.26 25.79 -5.94
CA LYS A 51 -8.68 26.15 -6.06
C LYS A 51 -9.55 25.24 -5.18
N ALA A 52 -10.02 25.74 -4.05
CA ALA A 52 -10.85 25.00 -3.09
C ALA A 52 -12.08 24.34 -3.72
N GLU A 53 -12.75 25.06 -4.63
CA GLU A 53 -13.95 24.62 -5.35
C GLU A 53 -13.74 23.34 -6.17
N ILE A 54 -12.50 23.03 -6.54
CA ILE A 54 -12.14 21.83 -7.31
C ILE A 54 -11.44 20.82 -6.38
N LEU A 55 -10.59 21.29 -5.48
CA LEU A 55 -9.80 20.46 -4.57
C LEU A 55 -10.66 19.62 -3.64
N PHE A 56 -11.60 20.24 -2.92
CA PHE A 56 -12.37 19.55 -1.88
C PHE A 56 -13.39 18.54 -2.42
N PRO A 57 -14.05 18.78 -3.57
CA PRO A 57 -14.77 17.70 -4.26
C PRO A 57 -13.88 16.50 -4.60
N GLY A 58 -12.64 16.75 -5.07
CA GLY A 58 -11.66 15.69 -5.29
C GLY A 58 -11.34 14.91 -4.02
N VAL A 59 -11.09 15.60 -2.90
CA VAL A 59 -10.90 14.99 -1.57
C VAL A 59 -12.11 14.14 -1.15
N GLY A 60 -13.34 14.62 -1.41
CA GLY A 60 -14.56 13.86 -1.18
C GLY A 60 -14.62 12.57 -2.00
N CYS A 61 -14.23 12.61 -3.28
CA CYS A 61 -14.13 11.42 -4.12
C CYS A 61 -13.08 10.42 -3.60
N PHE A 62 -11.95 10.87 -3.06
CA PHE A 62 -10.97 9.98 -2.42
C PHE A 62 -11.55 9.28 -1.18
N LEU A 63 -12.33 10.00 -0.36
CA LEU A 63 -13.00 9.41 0.79
C LEU A 63 -13.99 8.32 0.38
N ILE A 64 -14.80 8.59 -0.66
CA ILE A 64 -15.72 7.58 -1.23
C ILE A 64 -14.93 6.38 -1.76
N ALA A 65 -13.81 6.60 -2.46
CA ALA A 65 -12.95 5.53 -2.93
C ALA A 65 -12.37 4.68 -1.78
N ALA A 66 -12.01 5.30 -0.64
CA ALA A 66 -11.53 4.57 0.54
C ALA A 66 -12.61 3.66 1.15
N ILE A 67 -13.84 4.17 1.22
CA ILE A 67 -15.00 3.40 1.70
C ILE A 67 -15.27 2.23 0.75
N LEU A 68 -15.31 2.50 -0.56
CA LEU A 68 -15.48 1.45 -1.57
C LEU A 68 -14.35 0.41 -1.49
N GLY A 69 -13.09 0.82 -1.28
CA GLY A 69 -11.98 -0.11 -1.08
C GLY A 69 -12.15 -1.00 0.13
N SER A 70 -12.64 -0.46 1.25
CA SER A 70 -12.97 -1.25 2.44
C SER A 70 -14.06 -2.29 2.13
N LEU A 71 -15.07 -1.91 1.34
CA LEU A 71 -16.14 -2.81 0.90
C LEU A 71 -15.63 -3.88 -0.10
N VAL A 72 -14.72 -3.51 -1.01
CA VAL A 72 -14.05 -4.45 -1.92
C VAL A 72 -13.28 -5.49 -1.12
N HIS A 73 -12.51 -5.08 -0.12
CA HIS A 73 -11.78 -6.01 0.73
C HIS A 73 -12.69 -6.96 1.50
N ALA A 74 -13.76 -6.44 2.11
CA ALA A 74 -14.74 -7.28 2.81
C ALA A 74 -15.43 -8.28 1.87
N SER A 75 -15.81 -7.83 0.66
CA SER A 75 -16.43 -8.68 -0.36
C SER A 75 -15.46 -9.75 -0.87
N ASN A 76 -14.21 -9.39 -1.14
CA ASN A 76 -13.19 -10.33 -1.61
C ASN A 76 -12.77 -11.34 -0.53
N ALA A 77 -12.72 -10.91 0.74
CA ALA A 77 -12.45 -11.81 1.86
C ALA A 77 -13.55 -12.89 2.00
N ALA A 78 -14.82 -12.51 1.84
CA ALA A 78 -15.93 -13.46 1.81
C ALA A 78 -15.83 -14.43 0.62
N ASP A 79 -15.57 -13.92 -0.58
CA ASP A 79 -15.37 -14.74 -1.78
C ASP A 79 -14.21 -15.75 -1.59
N ASN A 80 -13.11 -15.34 -0.95
CA ASN A 80 -11.98 -16.21 -0.68
C ASN A 80 -12.27 -17.28 0.38
N GLN A 81 -13.04 -16.95 1.42
CA GLN A 81 -13.49 -17.93 2.41
C GLN A 81 -14.38 -19.00 1.76
N GLU A 82 -15.29 -18.60 0.88
CA GLU A 82 -16.17 -19.53 0.16
C GLU A 82 -15.36 -20.46 -0.76
N LYS A 83 -14.37 -19.94 -1.49
CA LYS A 83 -13.46 -20.75 -2.31
C LYS A 83 -12.75 -21.82 -1.48
N LEU A 84 -12.22 -21.44 -0.32
CA LEU A 84 -11.52 -22.35 0.60
C LEU A 84 -12.47 -23.39 1.22
N ALA A 85 -13.68 -22.97 1.64
CA ALA A 85 -14.68 -23.85 2.22
C ALA A 85 -15.16 -24.90 1.21
N ASN A 86 -15.43 -24.49 -0.03
CA ASN A 86 -15.85 -25.40 -1.09
C ASN A 86 -14.75 -26.41 -1.44
N ASN A 87 -13.48 -25.98 -1.44
CA ASN A 87 -12.35 -26.89 -1.69
C ASN A 87 -12.14 -27.89 -0.55
N ASN A 88 -12.33 -27.46 0.71
CA ASN A 88 -12.27 -28.38 1.85
C ASN A 88 -13.44 -29.37 1.83
N ALA A 89 -14.64 -28.93 1.46
CA ALA A 89 -15.80 -29.79 1.30
C ALA A 89 -15.63 -30.79 0.15
N SER A 90 -15.07 -30.36 -1.00
CA SER A 90 -14.77 -31.26 -2.11
C SER A 90 -13.68 -32.26 -1.73
N ASN A 91 -12.64 -31.84 -1.01
CA ASN A 91 -11.59 -32.73 -0.55
C ASN A 91 -12.10 -33.70 0.51
N ALA A 92 -13.00 -33.27 1.41
CA ALA A 92 -13.63 -34.16 2.40
C ALA A 92 -14.59 -35.17 1.75
N ALA A 93 -15.36 -34.74 0.74
CA ALA A 93 -16.21 -35.63 -0.04
C ALA A 93 -15.36 -36.62 -0.86
N ALA A 94 -14.28 -36.16 -1.49
CA ALA A 94 -13.34 -37.00 -2.20
C ALA A 94 -12.63 -37.98 -1.27
N ALA A 95 -12.21 -37.56 -0.07
CA ALA A 95 -11.61 -38.42 0.93
C ALA A 95 -12.61 -39.45 1.49
N ALA A 96 -13.90 -39.11 1.61
CA ALA A 96 -14.95 -40.05 2.03
C ALA A 96 -15.32 -41.06 0.92
N ASP A 97 -15.27 -40.64 -0.35
CA ASP A 97 -15.41 -41.56 -1.48
C ASP A 97 -14.14 -42.40 -1.68
N GLU A 98 -12.94 -41.84 -1.47
CA GLU A 98 -11.68 -42.57 -1.43
C GLU A 98 -11.63 -43.53 -0.24
N GLU A 99 -12.16 -43.23 0.95
CA GLU A 99 -12.22 -44.21 2.05
C GLU A 99 -13.11 -45.41 1.68
N LYS A 100 -14.21 -45.17 0.95
CA LYS A 100 -15.05 -46.22 0.36
C LYS A 100 -14.33 -46.99 -0.76
N ASP A 101 -13.56 -46.29 -1.59
CA ASP A 101 -12.89 -46.88 -2.75
C ASP A 101 -11.54 -47.53 -2.40
N LEU A 102 -10.85 -47.08 -1.35
CA LEU A 102 -9.65 -47.66 -0.75
C LEU A 102 -9.94 -49.05 -0.16
N THR A 103 -11.17 -49.25 0.34
CA THR A 103 -11.68 -50.57 0.73
C THR A 103 -11.77 -51.53 -0.49
N LYS A 104 -11.94 -51.00 -1.70
CA LYS A 104 -11.88 -51.75 -2.98
C LYS A 104 -10.47 -51.77 -3.61
N HIS A 105 -9.66 -50.73 -3.39
CA HIS A 105 -8.36 -50.50 -4.01
C HIS A 105 -7.17 -51.12 -3.27
N LEU A 106 -7.37 -51.70 -2.07
CA LEU A 106 -6.36 -52.56 -1.41
C LEU A 106 -5.92 -53.77 -2.26
N LEU A 107 -6.49 -53.96 -3.46
CA LEU A 107 -6.13 -54.98 -4.44
C LEU A 107 -5.25 -54.49 -5.60
N GLU A 108 -5.12 -53.21 -5.88
CA GLU A 108 -4.30 -52.74 -7.01
C GLU A 108 -3.70 -51.35 -6.70
N LEU A 109 -2.38 -51.34 -6.55
CA LEU A 109 -1.54 -50.18 -6.31
C LEU A 109 -0.98 -49.67 -7.62
N GLU A 110 -1.23 -48.40 -7.95
CA GLU A 110 -0.28 -47.62 -8.75
C GLU A 110 -0.36 -46.12 -8.41
N ILE A 111 0.80 -45.47 -8.51
CA ILE A 111 1.15 -44.15 -7.96
C ILE A 111 0.80 -43.04 -8.98
N PRO A 112 0.21 -41.89 -8.61
CA PRO A 112 0.06 -40.78 -9.55
C PRO A 112 1.17 -39.73 -9.45
N SER A 113 1.43 -39.15 -10.63
CA SER A 113 2.47 -38.21 -11.01
C SER A 113 2.02 -36.73 -11.00
N GLN A 114 2.96 -35.85 -10.65
CA GLN A 114 3.12 -34.41 -10.95
C GLN A 114 1.84 -33.56 -11.14
N GLU A 115 1.53 -32.75 -10.12
CA GLU A 115 0.46 -31.74 -10.13
C GLU A 115 0.78 -30.52 -11.01
N ALA A 116 -0.19 -30.12 -11.84
CA ALA A 116 -0.18 -28.88 -12.59
C ALA A 116 -0.39 -27.67 -11.64
N GLU A 117 0.27 -26.54 -11.88
CA GLU A 117 0.06 -25.33 -11.06
C GLU A 117 -1.42 -24.90 -11.10
N PRO A 118 -2.05 -24.65 -9.94
CA PRO A 118 -3.48 -24.35 -9.86
C PRO A 118 -3.83 -23.01 -10.50
N ASP A 119 -4.97 -22.95 -11.19
CA ASP A 119 -5.48 -21.73 -11.84
C ASP A 119 -5.66 -20.56 -10.85
N ALA A 120 -5.27 -19.35 -11.27
CA ALA A 120 -5.45 -18.14 -10.48
C ALA A 120 -6.91 -17.92 -10.03
N GLY A 121 -7.09 -17.65 -8.74
CA GLY A 121 -8.39 -17.46 -8.11
C GLY A 121 -9.07 -18.74 -7.63
N THR A 122 -8.40 -19.90 -7.68
CA THR A 122 -8.81 -21.15 -7.00
C THR A 122 -8.29 -21.22 -5.58
N ALA A 123 -8.88 -22.08 -4.75
CA ALA A 123 -8.39 -22.35 -3.39
C ALA A 123 -6.94 -22.88 -3.38
N GLY A 124 -6.62 -23.84 -4.26
CA GLY A 124 -5.26 -24.37 -4.41
C GLY A 124 -4.24 -23.28 -4.78
N PHE A 125 -4.63 -22.35 -5.67
CA PHE A 125 -3.80 -21.20 -5.99
C PHE A 125 -3.61 -20.26 -4.80
N LEU A 126 -4.66 -19.98 -4.02
CA LEU A 126 -4.54 -19.13 -2.83
C LEU A 126 -3.59 -19.73 -1.79
N VAL A 127 -3.66 -21.05 -1.56
CA VAL A 127 -2.75 -21.76 -0.65
C VAL A 127 -1.31 -21.77 -1.18
N GLY A 128 -1.10 -22.12 -2.45
CA GLY A 128 0.25 -22.12 -3.04
C GLY A 128 0.86 -20.72 -3.14
N LEU A 129 0.05 -19.69 -3.37
CA LEU A 129 0.49 -18.29 -3.35
C LEU A 129 0.95 -17.88 -1.96
N GLU A 130 0.24 -18.30 -0.92
CA GLU A 130 0.57 -18.02 0.47
C GLU A 130 1.91 -18.63 0.89
N GLU A 131 2.22 -19.84 0.44
CA GLU A 131 3.51 -20.47 0.72
C GLU A 131 4.69 -19.72 0.10
N LYS A 132 4.47 -19.11 -1.07
CA LYS A 132 5.48 -18.31 -1.78
C LYS A 132 5.64 -16.89 -1.20
N ARG A 133 4.72 -16.41 -0.34
CA ARG A 133 4.77 -15.06 0.24
C ARG A 133 5.79 -14.97 1.38
N SER A 134 6.46 -13.82 1.47
CA SER A 134 7.39 -13.51 2.57
C SER A 134 6.68 -13.30 3.91
N ILE A 135 5.40 -12.91 3.89
CA ILE A 135 4.56 -12.70 5.08
C ILE A 135 3.36 -13.62 4.94
N LYS A 136 3.16 -14.49 5.93
CA LYS A 136 2.05 -15.44 5.98
C LYS A 136 0.91 -14.87 6.82
N VAL A 137 -0.24 -14.71 6.20
CA VAL A 137 -1.43 -14.00 6.69
C VAL A 137 -2.73 -14.79 6.49
N LEU A 138 -2.72 -15.96 5.86
CA LEU A 138 -3.93 -16.77 5.67
C LEU A 138 -4.60 -17.06 7.02
N GLY A 139 -5.89 -16.72 7.14
CA GLY A 139 -6.65 -16.87 8.38
C GLY A 139 -6.52 -15.71 9.39
N SER A 140 -5.75 -14.67 9.07
CA SER A 140 -5.68 -13.47 9.90
C SER A 140 -6.97 -12.65 9.87
N HIS A 141 -7.25 -11.92 10.95
CA HIS A 141 -8.41 -11.04 11.05
C HIS A 141 -8.36 -9.87 10.07
N THR A 142 -9.44 -9.69 9.31
CA THR A 142 -9.67 -8.59 8.35
C THR A 142 -9.49 -7.20 8.99
N LEU A 143 -9.90 -7.06 10.25
CA LEU A 143 -9.78 -5.81 11.02
C LEU A 143 -8.32 -5.41 11.27
N LEU A 144 -7.44 -6.39 11.47
CA LEU A 144 -6.01 -6.13 11.68
C LEU A 144 -5.39 -5.54 10.42
N GLY A 145 -5.67 -6.13 9.26
CA GLY A 145 -5.22 -5.62 7.96
C GLY A 145 -5.71 -4.20 7.71
N LEU A 146 -7.00 -3.95 7.90
CA LEU A 146 -7.60 -2.62 7.73
C LEU A 146 -6.96 -1.60 8.69
N GLY A 147 -6.73 -1.98 9.94
CA GLY A 147 -6.07 -1.13 10.94
C GLY A 147 -4.65 -0.74 10.55
N ILE A 148 -3.87 -1.69 10.01
CA ILE A 148 -2.52 -1.43 9.49
C ILE A 148 -2.58 -0.43 8.32
N VAL A 149 -3.52 -0.58 7.40
CA VAL A 149 -3.68 0.31 6.24
C VAL A 149 -4.11 1.72 6.67
N VAL A 150 -4.99 1.84 7.65
CA VAL A 150 -5.38 3.15 8.22
C VAL A 150 -4.19 3.82 8.90
N PHE A 151 -3.44 3.07 9.72
CA PHE A 151 -2.21 3.56 10.34
C PHE A 151 -1.21 4.04 9.28
N ALA A 152 -1.00 3.25 8.23
CA ALA A 152 -0.12 3.59 7.12
C ALA A 152 -0.57 4.91 6.46
N GLY A 153 -1.85 5.03 6.10
CA GLY A 153 -2.42 6.22 5.48
C GLY A 153 -2.27 7.49 6.33
N ILE A 154 -2.46 7.40 7.65
CA ILE A 154 -2.26 8.54 8.57
C ILE A 154 -0.80 8.98 8.59
N PHE A 155 0.15 8.06 8.78
CA PHE A 155 1.58 8.41 8.82
C PHE A 155 2.06 8.93 7.45
N TYR A 156 1.55 8.34 6.37
CA TYR A 156 1.84 8.79 5.01
C TYR A 156 1.25 10.18 4.73
N ALA A 157 0.11 10.54 5.32
CA ALA A 157 -0.48 11.88 5.17
C ALA A 157 0.39 12.99 5.77
N LEU A 158 1.21 12.69 6.79
CA LEU A 158 1.90 13.71 7.58
C LEU A 158 3.26 14.12 6.99
N PHE A 159 3.85 13.33 6.09
CA PHE A 159 5.21 13.63 5.61
C PHE A 159 5.26 14.90 4.76
N ALA A 160 4.30 15.07 3.85
CA ALA A 160 4.26 16.22 2.94
C ALA A 160 3.97 17.53 3.70
N PRO A 161 3.00 17.60 4.63
CA PRO A 161 2.84 18.73 5.54
C PRO A 161 4.08 19.07 6.36
N ALA A 162 4.72 18.05 6.97
CA ALA A 162 5.93 18.27 7.77
C ALA A 162 7.10 18.79 6.91
N PHE A 163 7.20 18.33 5.66
CA PHE A 163 8.18 18.83 4.70
C PHE A 163 7.86 20.27 4.29
N ASN A 164 6.61 20.53 3.93
CA ASN A 164 6.12 21.84 3.50
C ASN A 164 6.44 22.91 4.55
N LEU A 165 6.10 22.63 5.82
CA LEU A 165 6.38 23.52 6.94
C LEU A 165 7.87 23.88 7.05
N ALA A 166 8.78 22.91 6.86
CA ALA A 166 10.22 23.15 6.94
C ALA A 166 10.77 24.02 5.80
N THR A 167 10.12 23.98 4.63
CA THR A 167 10.58 24.69 3.43
C THR A 167 9.90 26.03 3.18
N ASN A 168 8.64 26.20 3.60
CA ASN A 168 7.85 27.40 3.32
C ASN A 168 7.46 28.18 4.58
N ASP A 169 7.49 27.54 5.76
CA ASP A 169 7.14 28.12 7.08
C ASP A 169 6.04 29.20 7.08
N GLN A 170 4.96 28.96 6.33
CA GLN A 170 3.91 29.95 6.13
C GLN A 170 3.15 30.32 7.42
N TRP A 171 3.28 29.49 8.45
CA TRP A 171 2.68 29.70 9.77
C TRP A 171 3.64 30.33 10.79
N HIS A 172 4.83 30.78 10.36
CA HIS A 172 5.84 31.42 11.22
C HIS A 172 6.18 30.56 12.44
N THR A 173 6.33 29.26 12.24
CA THR A 173 6.68 28.32 13.31
C THR A 173 8.17 28.36 13.64
N LEU A 174 9.01 28.90 12.77
CA LEU A 174 10.42 29.12 13.02
C LEU A 174 10.67 30.47 13.72
N PRO A 175 11.69 30.57 14.60
CA PRO A 175 12.10 31.84 15.19
C PRO A 175 12.44 32.89 14.13
N ALA A 176 12.15 34.15 14.43
CA ALA A 176 12.42 35.27 13.54
C ALA A 176 13.91 35.31 13.13
N GLY A 177 14.18 35.38 11.82
CA GLY A 177 15.53 35.46 11.25
C GLY A 177 16.15 34.14 10.83
N VAL A 178 15.50 32.99 11.06
CA VAL A 178 15.96 31.71 10.52
C VAL A 178 15.63 31.64 9.02
N PRO A 179 16.62 31.46 8.13
CA PRO A 179 16.34 31.32 6.70
C PRO A 179 15.60 30.00 6.43
N HIS A 180 14.60 30.07 5.55
CA HIS A 180 13.89 28.89 5.08
C HIS A 180 14.85 27.89 4.44
N LEU A 181 14.63 26.60 4.68
CA LEU A 181 15.45 25.58 4.04
C LEU A 181 15.11 25.51 2.55
N ALA A 182 16.15 25.57 1.72
CA ALA A 182 16.03 25.15 0.33
C ALA A 182 15.51 23.71 0.27
N VAL A 183 14.72 23.40 -0.76
CA VAL A 183 14.10 22.09 -0.99
C VAL A 183 15.10 20.95 -0.91
N TYR A 184 16.29 21.14 -1.47
CA TYR A 184 17.39 20.17 -1.46
C TYR A 184 17.92 19.91 -0.05
N THR A 185 18.07 20.95 0.76
CA THR A 185 18.52 20.86 2.16
C THR A 185 17.48 20.14 3.00
N ALA A 186 16.20 20.48 2.84
CA ALA A 186 15.10 19.81 3.52
C ALA A 186 15.04 18.32 3.14
N TYR A 187 15.23 18.00 1.85
CA TYR A 187 15.28 16.64 1.35
C TYR A 187 16.46 15.84 1.91
N PHE A 188 17.65 16.44 2.04
CA PHE A 188 18.79 15.77 2.68
C PHE A 188 18.48 15.31 4.11
N TYR A 189 17.96 16.20 4.96
CA TYR A 189 17.58 15.84 6.34
C TYR A 189 16.37 14.91 6.41
N PHE A 190 15.49 14.97 5.42
CA PHE A 190 14.40 14.01 5.27
C PHE A 190 14.93 12.60 5.00
N SER A 191 15.83 12.45 4.02
CA SER A 191 16.46 11.17 3.68
C SER A 191 17.32 10.61 4.81
N LEU A 192 18.04 11.45 5.56
CA LEU A 192 18.82 11.01 6.72
C LEU A 192 17.91 10.45 7.83
N ALA A 193 16.76 11.07 8.07
CA ALA A 193 15.77 10.55 9.01
C ALA A 193 15.18 9.22 8.52
N CYS A 194 14.87 9.10 7.22
CA CYS A 194 14.42 7.83 6.64
C CYS A 194 15.45 6.73 6.85
N LEU A 195 16.73 7.00 6.54
CA LEU A 195 17.82 6.05 6.73
C LEU A 195 17.92 5.59 8.19
N ALA A 196 17.91 6.52 9.14
CA ALA A 196 18.02 6.21 10.57
C ALA A 196 16.83 5.36 11.07
N VAL A 197 15.60 5.73 10.69
CA VAL A 197 14.39 5.02 11.11
C VAL A 197 14.30 3.65 10.44
N SER A 198 14.57 3.55 9.14
CA SER A 198 14.59 2.28 8.42
C SER A 198 15.65 1.34 8.98
N ALA A 199 16.86 1.83 9.31
CA ALA A 199 17.89 1.01 9.94
C ALA A 199 17.45 0.51 11.32
N ALA A 200 16.89 1.40 12.17
CA ALA A 200 16.42 1.03 13.50
C ALA A 200 15.27 0.01 13.45
N LEU A 201 14.27 0.25 12.60
CA LEU A 201 13.14 -0.67 12.41
C LEU A 201 13.57 -2.00 11.82
N ASN A 202 14.50 -2.01 10.86
CA ASN A 202 15.02 -3.24 10.28
C ASN A 202 15.73 -4.11 11.34
N VAL A 203 16.57 -3.50 12.19
CA VAL A 203 17.22 -4.21 13.30
C VAL A 203 16.17 -4.72 14.29
N TRP A 204 15.18 -3.90 14.63
CA TRP A 204 14.11 -4.31 15.56
C TRP A 204 13.30 -5.49 15.02
N LEU A 205 12.87 -5.43 13.77
CA LEU A 205 12.07 -6.47 13.11
C LEU A 205 12.86 -7.75 12.83
N LEU A 206 14.19 -7.68 12.76
CA LEU A 206 15.04 -8.87 12.65
C LEU A 206 14.90 -9.78 13.87
N TYR A 207 14.86 -9.18 15.07
CA TYR A 207 14.74 -9.90 16.34
C TYR A 207 13.29 -10.09 16.80
N ARG A 208 12.39 -9.19 16.40
CA ARG A 208 10.95 -9.26 16.69
C ARG A 208 10.17 -9.16 15.38
N PRO A 209 10.21 -10.21 14.55
CA PRO A 209 9.47 -10.23 13.30
C PRO A 209 7.97 -10.13 13.57
N MET A 210 7.28 -9.45 12.64
CA MET A 210 5.82 -9.47 12.59
C MET A 210 5.33 -10.85 12.12
N VAL A 211 4.04 -11.11 12.33
CA VAL A 211 3.34 -12.40 12.12
C VAL A 211 3.86 -13.18 10.91
N GLY A 212 4.17 -14.46 11.13
CA GLY A 212 4.44 -15.43 10.06
C GLY A 212 5.89 -15.46 9.54
N VAL A 213 6.79 -14.63 10.06
CA VAL A 213 8.21 -14.57 9.64
C VAL A 213 9.13 -15.12 10.74
N PRO A 214 10.10 -16.01 10.44
CA PRO A 214 11.05 -16.50 11.44
C PRO A 214 11.99 -15.38 11.90
N SER A 215 12.40 -15.43 13.17
CA SER A 215 13.42 -14.52 13.68
C SER A 215 14.78 -14.81 13.04
N SER A 216 15.57 -13.77 12.84
CA SER A 216 16.90 -13.87 12.26
C SER A 216 17.94 -13.14 13.11
N THR A 217 19.20 -13.23 12.72
CA THR A 217 20.34 -12.61 13.41
C THR A 217 21.06 -11.64 12.49
N LEU A 218 21.76 -10.66 13.07
CA LEU A 218 22.54 -9.70 12.28
C LEU A 218 23.62 -10.40 11.43
N ALA A 219 24.19 -11.49 11.92
CA ALA A 219 25.18 -12.27 11.17
C ALA A 219 24.55 -12.87 9.91
N ALA A 220 23.41 -13.56 10.05
CA ALA A 220 22.68 -14.09 8.91
C ALA A 220 22.23 -12.99 7.95
N TYR A 221 21.81 -11.84 8.48
CA TYR A 221 21.45 -10.68 7.67
C TYR A 221 22.65 -10.10 6.90
N VAL A 222 23.88 -10.08 7.43
CA VAL A 222 25.01 -9.52 6.66
C VAL A 222 25.56 -10.51 5.64
N LEU A 223 25.50 -11.82 5.94
CA LEU A 223 26.02 -12.89 5.09
C LEU A 223 25.12 -13.21 3.90
N ASP A 224 23.82 -12.96 4.03
CA ASP A 224 22.85 -13.12 2.94
C ASP A 224 23.01 -11.99 1.89
N GLY A 225 23.04 -12.34 0.61
CA GLY A 225 23.29 -11.40 -0.50
C GLY A 225 22.23 -11.43 -1.60
N ASP A 226 21.40 -12.46 -1.66
CA ASP A 226 20.53 -12.71 -2.80
C ASP A 226 19.34 -11.74 -2.83
N GLY A 227 19.03 -11.20 -4.02
CA GLY A 227 17.89 -10.30 -4.23
C GLY A 227 18.03 -8.87 -3.70
N ARG A 228 19.09 -8.55 -2.95
CA ARG A 228 19.27 -7.20 -2.35
C ARG A 228 19.47 -6.08 -3.35
N GLY A 229 20.05 -6.38 -4.51
CA GLY A 229 20.18 -5.41 -5.60
C GLY A 229 18.82 -4.88 -6.09
N LEU A 230 17.78 -5.71 -6.10
CA LEU A 230 16.42 -5.29 -6.46
C LEU A 230 15.82 -4.38 -5.38
N ALA A 231 16.06 -4.69 -4.10
CA ALA A 231 15.64 -3.83 -2.99
C ALA A 231 16.33 -2.45 -3.04
N MET A 232 17.64 -2.43 -3.35
CA MET A 232 18.37 -1.18 -3.54
C MET A 232 17.82 -0.36 -4.71
N LEU A 233 17.54 -0.99 -5.86
CA LEU A 233 16.95 -0.32 -7.01
C LEU A 233 15.57 0.27 -6.69
N ALA A 234 14.71 -0.50 -6.02
CA ALA A 234 13.39 -0.02 -5.58
C ALA A 234 13.51 1.18 -4.64
N GLY A 235 14.47 1.14 -3.69
CA GLY A 235 14.77 2.26 -2.80
C GLY A 235 15.27 3.50 -3.54
N MET A 236 16.15 3.34 -4.53
CA MET A 236 16.64 4.44 -5.37
C MET A 236 15.51 5.09 -6.17
N LEU A 237 14.66 4.28 -6.81
CA LEU A 237 13.50 4.77 -7.56
C LEU A 237 12.50 5.50 -6.65
N CYS A 238 12.23 4.96 -5.46
CA CYS A 238 11.37 5.60 -4.47
C CYS A 238 11.94 6.93 -3.98
N GLY A 239 13.25 6.98 -3.66
CA GLY A 239 13.93 8.21 -3.26
C GLY A 239 13.88 9.27 -4.36
N LEU A 240 14.22 8.90 -5.60
CA LEU A 240 14.16 9.81 -6.73
C LEU A 240 12.74 10.34 -6.97
N GLY A 241 11.72 9.46 -6.93
CA GLY A 241 10.32 9.83 -7.04
C GLY A 241 9.91 10.86 -5.98
N ASN A 242 10.23 10.60 -4.71
CA ASN A 242 9.94 11.54 -3.61
C ASN A 242 10.65 12.89 -3.79
N ALA A 243 11.91 12.89 -4.25
CA ALA A 243 12.64 14.13 -4.52
C ALA A 243 11.92 14.97 -5.59
N LEU A 244 11.50 14.34 -6.70
CA LEU A 244 10.74 15.00 -7.77
C LEU A 244 9.37 15.50 -7.27
N THR A 245 8.68 14.73 -6.43
CA THR A 245 7.41 15.16 -5.81
C THR A 245 7.59 16.40 -4.94
N PHE A 246 8.65 16.48 -4.13
CA PHE A 246 8.90 17.67 -3.31
C PHE A 246 9.26 18.89 -4.15
N MET A 247 10.03 18.73 -5.22
CA MET A 247 10.31 19.82 -6.17
C MET A 247 9.03 20.29 -6.86
N ALA A 248 8.17 19.36 -7.29
CA ALA A 248 6.87 19.69 -7.86
C ALA A 248 5.97 20.42 -6.83
N GLY A 249 5.99 20.00 -5.57
CA GLY A 249 5.25 20.66 -4.47
C GLY A 249 5.68 22.11 -4.27
N GLN A 250 6.96 22.41 -4.47
CA GLN A 250 7.50 23.76 -4.37
C GLN A 250 7.12 24.65 -5.55
N ALA A 251 7.01 24.07 -6.75
CA ALA A 251 6.63 24.79 -7.95
C ALA A 251 5.10 24.97 -8.11
N ALA A 252 4.31 23.93 -7.82
CA ALA A 252 2.88 23.83 -8.13
C ALA A 252 1.97 23.63 -6.90
N GLY A 253 2.54 23.57 -5.69
CA GLY A 253 1.83 23.37 -4.43
C GLY A 253 1.87 21.93 -3.93
N TYR A 254 2.05 21.75 -2.62
CA TYR A 254 2.16 20.42 -2.02
C TYR A 254 0.84 19.65 -2.09
N ALA A 255 -0.30 20.35 -2.04
CA ALA A 255 -1.61 19.76 -2.23
C ALA A 255 -1.79 19.16 -3.64
N ALA A 256 -1.29 19.82 -4.68
CA ALA A 256 -1.35 19.31 -6.06
C ALA A 256 -0.28 18.24 -6.35
N ALA A 257 0.89 18.34 -5.72
CA ALA A 257 1.95 17.33 -5.83
C ALA A 257 1.56 15.97 -5.25
N ASP A 258 0.55 15.91 -4.37
CA ASP A 258 -0.09 14.65 -3.95
C ASP A 258 -0.75 13.90 -5.11
N SER A 259 -0.81 14.45 -6.32
CA SER A 259 -1.13 13.71 -7.56
C SER A 259 -0.13 12.60 -7.89
N VAL A 260 1.00 12.48 -7.19
CA VAL A 260 1.81 11.25 -7.25
C VAL A 260 1.02 10.02 -6.80
N GLN A 261 -0.08 10.22 -6.06
CA GLN A 261 -1.02 9.17 -5.68
C GLN A 261 -1.86 8.63 -6.84
N ALA A 262 -1.49 8.86 -8.10
CA ALA A 262 -1.99 8.06 -9.23
C ALA A 262 -1.48 6.61 -9.20
N LEU A 263 -0.43 6.32 -8.41
CA LEU A 263 0.17 4.98 -8.23
C LEU A 263 -0.84 3.84 -8.01
N PRO A 264 -1.90 3.98 -7.19
CA PRO A 264 -2.87 2.91 -6.97
C PRO A 264 -3.64 2.50 -8.23
N LEU A 265 -3.81 3.39 -9.22
CA LEU A 265 -4.44 3.02 -10.49
C LEU A 265 -3.56 2.03 -11.27
N VAL A 266 -2.26 2.31 -11.32
CA VAL A 266 -1.27 1.44 -11.98
C VAL A 266 -1.09 0.14 -11.18
N SER A 267 -0.96 0.22 -9.87
CA SER A 267 -0.84 -0.94 -8.99
C SER A 267 -2.06 -1.86 -9.08
N THR A 268 -3.26 -1.29 -9.01
CA THR A 268 -4.50 -2.07 -9.12
C THR A 268 -4.65 -2.69 -10.50
N PHE A 269 -4.24 -2.00 -11.57
CA PHE A 269 -4.22 -2.58 -12.91
C PHE A 269 -3.37 -3.85 -12.95
N TRP A 270 -2.13 -3.80 -12.47
CA TRP A 270 -1.26 -4.97 -12.40
C TRP A 270 -1.80 -6.06 -11.48
N ALA A 271 -2.39 -5.70 -10.34
CA ALA A 271 -2.96 -6.65 -9.39
C ALA A 271 -4.16 -7.42 -9.97
N VAL A 272 -5.01 -6.75 -10.73
CA VAL A 272 -6.16 -7.37 -11.41
C VAL A 272 -5.69 -8.18 -12.63
N ALA A 273 -4.83 -7.61 -13.47
CA ALA A 273 -4.47 -8.17 -14.77
C ALA A 273 -3.43 -9.29 -14.69
N LEU A 274 -2.34 -9.11 -13.94
CA LEU A 274 -1.26 -10.10 -13.82
C LEU A 274 -1.44 -11.03 -12.63
N PHE A 275 -1.71 -10.48 -11.44
CA PHE A 275 -1.77 -11.29 -10.23
C PHE A 275 -3.12 -11.97 -10.01
N GLY A 276 -4.13 -11.60 -10.80
CA GLY A 276 -5.46 -12.20 -10.72
C GLY A 276 -6.08 -12.07 -9.34
N GLU A 277 -5.80 -10.98 -8.61
CA GLU A 277 -6.17 -10.77 -7.20
C GLU A 277 -7.69 -10.93 -6.95
N TYR A 278 -8.49 -10.70 -7.99
CA TYR A 278 -9.95 -10.83 -7.97
C TYR A 278 -10.48 -11.91 -8.90
N ARG A 279 -9.65 -12.77 -9.48
CA ARG A 279 -10.09 -13.78 -10.44
C ARG A 279 -11.08 -14.75 -9.77
N ARG A 280 -12.17 -15.06 -10.47
CA ARG A 280 -13.30 -15.88 -9.98
C ARG A 280 -13.98 -15.33 -8.71
N SER A 281 -13.92 -14.01 -8.51
CA SER A 281 -14.67 -13.34 -7.43
C SER A 281 -16.11 -13.03 -7.88
N SER A 282 -16.98 -12.72 -6.92
CA SER A 282 -18.38 -12.45 -7.18
C SER A 282 -18.58 -11.20 -8.04
N ARG A 283 -19.73 -11.13 -8.74
CA ARG A 283 -20.10 -9.93 -9.53
C ARG A 283 -20.11 -8.67 -8.66
N ARG A 284 -20.51 -8.79 -7.39
CA ARG A 284 -20.50 -7.71 -6.41
C ARG A 284 -19.09 -7.15 -6.20
N THR A 285 -18.09 -8.01 -6.00
CA THR A 285 -16.69 -7.61 -5.83
C THR A 285 -16.18 -6.84 -7.05
N TYR A 286 -16.49 -7.31 -8.26
CA TYR A 286 -16.12 -6.60 -9.49
C TYR A 286 -16.80 -5.24 -9.64
N THR A 287 -18.09 -5.12 -9.32
CA THR A 287 -18.80 -3.84 -9.36
C THR A 287 -18.19 -2.85 -8.36
N LEU A 288 -17.95 -3.27 -7.13
CA LEU A 288 -17.31 -2.42 -6.11
C LEU A 288 -15.92 -1.97 -6.52
N LEU A 289 -15.12 -2.88 -7.11
CA LEU A 289 -13.78 -2.58 -7.60
C LEU A 289 -13.80 -1.56 -8.73
N ALA A 290 -14.68 -1.73 -9.71
CA ALA A 290 -14.84 -0.78 -10.81
C ALA A 290 -15.31 0.60 -10.30
N SER A 291 -16.28 0.63 -9.38
CA SER A 291 -16.74 1.88 -8.76
C SER A 291 -15.64 2.58 -7.96
N MET A 292 -14.84 1.83 -7.20
CA MET A 292 -13.69 2.35 -6.46
C MET A 292 -12.69 3.02 -7.40
N LEU A 293 -12.28 2.34 -8.48
CA LEU A 293 -11.31 2.84 -9.45
C LEU A 293 -11.82 4.06 -10.21
N LEU A 294 -13.10 4.08 -10.58
CA LEU A 294 -13.73 5.24 -11.21
C LEU A 294 -13.69 6.45 -10.28
N MET A 295 -14.13 6.29 -9.03
CA MET A 295 -14.12 7.37 -8.05
C MET A 295 -12.71 7.89 -7.77
N PHE A 296 -11.74 6.98 -7.67
CA PHE A 296 -10.33 7.34 -7.50
C PHE A 296 -9.79 8.12 -8.71
N THR A 297 -10.16 7.72 -9.93
CA THR A 297 -9.76 8.42 -11.16
C THR A 297 -10.34 9.83 -11.22
N VAL A 298 -11.63 9.98 -10.89
CA VAL A 298 -12.27 11.31 -10.81
C VAL A 298 -11.59 12.17 -9.75
N ALA A 299 -11.31 11.61 -8.58
CA ALA A 299 -10.61 12.29 -7.49
C ALA A 299 -9.23 12.81 -7.92
N MET A 300 -8.47 11.96 -8.62
CA MET A 300 -7.16 12.30 -9.18
C MET A 300 -7.22 13.45 -10.19
N VAL A 301 -8.18 13.42 -11.12
CA VAL A 301 -8.35 14.47 -12.12
C VAL A 301 -8.69 15.80 -11.45
N LEU A 302 -9.60 15.79 -10.47
CA LEU A 302 -9.97 17.01 -9.73
C LEU A 302 -8.79 17.56 -8.92
N LEU A 303 -8.00 16.70 -8.27
CA LEU A 303 -6.81 17.13 -7.53
C LEU A 303 -5.78 17.80 -8.44
N MET A 304 -5.47 17.21 -9.60
CA MET A 304 -4.58 17.82 -10.58
C MET A 304 -5.12 19.15 -11.14
N ALA A 305 -6.42 19.20 -11.45
CA ALA A 305 -7.09 20.39 -11.95
C ALA A 305 -7.17 21.54 -10.93
N SER A 306 -7.04 21.23 -9.64
CA SER A 306 -7.03 22.24 -8.57
C SER A 306 -5.71 23.02 -8.45
N SER A 307 -4.66 22.61 -9.15
CA SER A 307 -3.32 23.19 -9.04
C SER A 307 -3.32 24.71 -9.30
N GLY A 308 -2.56 25.42 -8.47
CA GLY A 308 -2.30 26.86 -8.60
C GLY A 308 -0.81 27.10 -8.82
N SER A 309 -0.44 28.23 -9.41
CA SER A 309 0.97 28.62 -9.56
C SER A 309 1.34 29.67 -8.53
N ARG A 310 2.49 29.51 -7.86
CA ARG A 310 3.06 30.58 -7.01
C ARG A 310 3.50 31.74 -7.91
N SER A 311 2.95 32.95 -7.73
CA SER A 311 3.55 34.11 -8.37
C SER A 311 4.87 34.41 -7.67
N ILE A 312 5.99 34.12 -8.34
CA ILE A 312 7.31 34.54 -7.89
C ILE A 312 7.32 36.06 -8.04
N ILE A 313 7.06 36.79 -6.94
CA ILE A 313 7.40 38.20 -6.86
C ILE A 313 8.91 38.22 -6.67
N HIS A 314 9.61 38.48 -7.78
CA HIS A 314 11.05 38.68 -7.83
C HIS A 314 11.44 40.02 -7.20
#